data_AF-A0A8H5IXS9-F1
#
_entry.id   AF-A0A8H5IXS9-F1
#
_cell.length_a   1.000
_cell.length_b   1.000
_cell.length_c   1.000
_cell.angle_alpha   90.00
_cell.angle_beta   90.00
_cell.angle_gamma   90.00
#
_symmetry.space_group_name_H-M   'P 1'
#
loop_
_entity.id
_entity.type
_entity.pdbx_description
1 polymer ?
#
loop_
_entity_poly.entity_id
_entity_poly.type
_entity_poly.pdbx_seq_one_letter_code
_entity_poly.pdbx_strand_id
1 'polypeptide(L)'
;MYGASKMIYTHDESAGEGTCIYVLDTGTAIDHPEFEGRARFAQNFVDNADLDANGRGTHIAGTIGSKTYGVAKKTQLFAVKVLNEYTAGQTSGIIAGMDFIVRMLLF
;
A
#
# COMPACT_ATOMS: atom_id res chain seq x y z
N MET A 1 -24.70 23.55 18.49
CA MET A 1 -23.45 23.40 17.70
C MET A 1 -22.58 22.38 18.42
N TYR A 2 -22.53 21.13 17.97
CA TYR A 2 -21.64 20.14 18.56
C TYR A 2 -20.22 20.44 18.08
N GLY A 3 -19.37 20.91 18.99
CA GLY A 3 -17.95 21.13 18.69
C GLY A 3 -17.31 19.78 18.35
N ALA A 4 -16.77 19.66 17.14
CA ALA A 4 -16.00 18.49 16.77
C ALA A 4 -14.80 18.38 17.71
N SER A 5 -14.77 17.36 18.56
CA SER A 5 -13.57 17.00 19.32
C SER A 5 -12.48 16.67 18.32
N LYS A 6 -11.34 17.37 18.40
CA LYS A 6 -10.14 17.03 17.63
C LYS A 6 -9.73 15.59 18.00
N MET A 7 -9.94 14.65 17.09
CA MET A 7 -9.49 13.27 17.29
C MET A 7 -7.97 13.25 17.15
N ILE A 8 -7.28 12.99 18.26
CA ILE A 8 -5.82 12.88 18.29
C ILE A 8 -5.48 11.40 18.18
N TYR A 9 -4.70 11.03 17.16
CA TYR A 9 -4.07 9.73 17.08
C TYR A 9 -2.66 9.81 17.66
N THR A 10 -2.48 9.26 18.86
CA THR A 10 -1.18 9.22 19.55
C THR A 10 -0.44 7.95 19.15
N HIS A 11 0.83 8.09 18.74
CA HIS A 11 1.71 6.97 18.41
C HIS A 11 3.16 7.32 18.78
N ASP A 12 4.02 6.31 18.88
CA ASP A 12 5.46 6.49 19.07
C ASP A 12 6.13 7.08 17.83
N GLU A 13 7.21 7.85 18.02
CA GLU A 13 7.93 8.51 16.92
C GLU A 13 8.63 7.54 15.97
N SER A 14 8.87 6.29 16.38
CA SER A 14 9.40 5.25 15.50
C SER A 14 8.46 4.99 14.32
N ALA A 15 7.14 5.05 14.52
CA ALA A 15 6.13 5.01 13.46
C ALA A 15 6.33 3.93 12.36
N GLY A 16 6.90 2.77 12.72
CA GLY A 16 7.19 1.67 11.78
C GLY A 16 8.43 1.89 10.90
N GLU A 17 9.32 2.81 11.25
CA GLU A 17 10.61 3.00 10.60
C GLU A 17 11.42 1.69 10.60
N GLY A 18 12.07 1.39 9.47
CA GLY A 18 12.79 0.12 9.26
C GLY A 18 11.91 -1.08 8.91
N THR A 19 10.59 -0.92 8.85
CA THR A 19 9.66 -1.98 8.39
C THR A 19 9.29 -1.81 6.91
N CYS A 20 8.89 -2.92 6.29
CA CYS A 20 8.40 -2.97 4.92
C CYS A 20 7.01 -3.63 4.90
N ILE A 21 6.07 -3.07 4.14
CA ILE A 21 4.73 -3.64 3.97
C ILE A 21 4.41 -3.76 2.48
N TYR A 22 4.07 -4.98 2.05
CA TYR A 22 3.60 -5.26 0.70
C TYR A 22 2.08 -5.15 0.64
N VAL A 23 1.58 -4.35 -0.30
CA VAL A 23 0.15 -4.13 -0.53
C VAL A 23 -0.26 -4.92 -1.77
N LEU A 24 -0.80 -6.12 -1.53
CA LEU A 24 -1.29 -7.03 -2.55
C LEU A 24 -2.74 -6.67 -2.94
N ASP A 25 -2.92 -5.81 -3.93
CA ASP A 25 -4.24 -5.26 -4.30
C ASP A 25 -4.31 -4.79 -5.76
N THR A 26 -4.98 -3.67 -6.07
CA THR A 26 -5.07 -3.05 -7.40
C THR A 26 -3.82 -2.27 -7.84
N GLY A 27 -2.79 -2.25 -6.99
CA GLY A 27 -1.60 -1.40 -7.12
C GLY A 27 -1.56 -0.30 -6.06
N THR A 28 -0.71 0.69 -6.23
CA THR A 28 -0.70 1.91 -5.41
C THR A 28 -0.25 3.09 -6.27
N ALA A 29 -0.86 4.26 -6.12
CA ALA A 29 -0.37 5.50 -6.70
C ALA A 29 0.89 5.96 -5.95
N ILE A 30 2.03 5.37 -6.28
CA ILE A 30 3.28 5.52 -5.52
C ILE A 30 3.80 6.95 -5.44
N ASP A 31 3.48 7.77 -6.43
CA ASP A 31 3.85 9.19 -6.50
C ASP A 31 2.88 10.11 -5.73
N HIS A 32 1.87 9.55 -5.05
CA HIS A 32 0.93 10.34 -4.27
C HIS A 32 1.69 11.05 -3.12
N PRO A 33 1.56 12.38 -2.94
CA PRO A 33 2.37 13.15 -1.98
C PRO A 33 2.31 12.64 -0.54
N GLU A 34 1.18 12.05 -0.14
CA GLU A 34 0.99 11.41 1.18
C GLU A 34 1.95 10.25 1.49
N PHE A 35 2.57 9.64 0.49
CA PHE A 35 3.57 8.60 0.71
C PHE A 35 4.99 9.14 0.88
N GLU A 36 5.24 10.41 0.56
CA GLU A 36 6.54 11.08 0.78
C GLU A 36 7.73 10.30 0.18
N GLY A 37 7.52 9.64 -0.97
CA GLY A 37 8.52 8.82 -1.64
C GLY A 37 8.81 7.45 -0.99
N ARG A 38 8.04 7.04 0.02
CA ARG A 38 8.19 5.74 0.71
C ARG A 38 7.43 4.60 0.05
N ALA A 39 6.59 4.89 -0.95
CA ALA A 39 5.89 3.88 -1.74
C ALA A 39 6.65 3.56 -3.04
N ARG A 40 6.70 2.28 -3.42
CA ARG A 40 7.38 1.78 -4.63
C ARG A 40 6.53 0.71 -5.30
N PHE A 41 6.57 0.63 -6.62
CA PHE A 41 5.97 -0.49 -7.34
C PHE A 41 6.93 -1.67 -7.30
N ALA A 42 6.47 -2.82 -6.80
CA ALA A 42 7.29 -4.01 -6.67
C ALA A 42 7.04 -5.02 -7.79
N GLN A 43 5.78 -5.31 -8.11
CA GLN A 43 5.43 -6.18 -9.24
C GLN A 43 3.96 -6.05 -9.67
N ASN A 44 3.70 -6.31 -10.95
CA ASN A 44 2.37 -6.38 -11.54
C ASN A 44 2.12 -7.75 -12.18
N PHE A 45 0.98 -8.37 -11.85
CA PHE A 45 0.55 -9.67 -12.36
C PHE A 45 -0.75 -9.61 -13.17
N VAL A 46 -1.20 -8.40 -13.53
CA VAL A 46 -2.52 -8.17 -14.14
C VAL A 46 -2.38 -7.68 -15.58
N ASP A 47 -1.60 -6.64 -15.78
CA ASP A 47 -1.44 -5.93 -17.05
C ASP A 47 -0.02 -5.34 -17.19
N ASN A 48 0.19 -4.46 -18.16
CA ASN A 48 1.47 -3.80 -18.41
C ASN A 48 1.54 -2.38 -17.85
N ALA A 49 0.63 -2.01 -16.95
CA ALA A 49 0.52 -0.66 -16.39
C ALA A 49 0.73 -0.68 -14.88
N ASP A 50 1.91 -0.25 -14.44
CA ASP A 50 2.32 -0.15 -13.04
C ASP A 50 1.69 1.07 -12.36
N LEU A 51 0.36 1.08 -12.35
CA LEU A 51 -0.46 2.12 -11.74
C LEU A 51 -1.71 1.50 -11.13
N ASP A 52 -2.22 2.17 -10.10
CA ASP A 52 -3.53 1.86 -9.51
C ASP A 52 -4.62 2.68 -10.22
N ALA A 53 -5.35 2.03 -11.13
CA ALA A 53 -6.45 2.65 -11.87
C ALA A 53 -7.79 2.59 -11.11
N ASN A 54 -7.85 1.87 -9.98
CA ASN A 54 -9.05 1.76 -9.17
C ASN A 54 -9.04 2.72 -7.96
N GLY A 55 -7.92 2.77 -7.24
CA GLY A 55 -7.74 3.53 -6.01
C GLY A 55 -7.88 2.71 -4.72
N ARG A 56 -8.43 1.48 -4.77
CA ARG A 56 -8.58 0.62 -3.57
C ARG A 56 -7.24 0.27 -2.94
N GLY A 57 -6.26 -0.14 -3.74
CA GLY A 57 -4.92 -0.44 -3.24
C GLY A 57 -4.23 0.80 -2.67
N THR A 58 -4.37 1.96 -3.31
CA THR A 58 -3.89 3.25 -2.79
C THR A 58 -4.55 3.62 -1.46
N HIS A 59 -5.86 3.40 -1.32
CA HIS A 59 -6.58 3.68 -0.07
C HIS A 59 -6.11 2.77 1.07
N ILE A 60 -5.90 1.48 0.79
CA ILE A 60 -5.34 0.52 1.76
C ILE A 60 -3.92 0.94 2.15
N ALA A 61 -3.05 1.19 1.18
CA ALA A 61 -1.70 1.69 1.40
C ALA A 61 -1.69 2.99 2.22
N GLY A 62 -2.65 3.88 1.94
CA GLY A 62 -2.87 5.12 2.68
C GLY A 62 -3.15 4.88 4.15
N THR A 63 -4.10 3.99 4.44
CA THR A 63 -4.45 3.59 5.83
C THR A 63 -3.26 2.94 6.56
N ILE A 64 -2.41 2.22 5.82
CA ILE A 64 -1.22 1.59 6.39
C ILE A 64 -0.16 2.63 6.73
N GLY A 65 0.29 3.44 5.76
CA GLY A 65 1.56 4.16 5.87
C GLY A 65 1.61 5.57 5.29
N SER A 66 0.48 6.17 4.90
CA SER A 66 0.49 7.59 4.52
C SER A 66 0.82 8.51 5.69
N LYS A 67 1.35 9.69 5.39
CA LYS A 67 1.66 10.75 6.35
C LYS A 67 0.46 11.07 7.25
N THR A 68 -0.69 11.35 6.65
CA THR A 68 -1.87 11.87 7.35
C THR A 68 -2.75 10.73 7.85
N TYR A 69 -3.06 9.75 7.00
CA TYR A 69 -4.06 8.71 7.27
C TYR A 69 -3.46 7.39 7.78
N GLY A 70 -2.14 7.24 7.72
CA GLY A 70 -1.44 5.99 8.02
C GLY A 70 -1.23 5.73 9.51
N VAL A 71 -1.21 4.45 9.86
CA VAL A 71 -0.81 3.93 11.18
C VAL A 71 0.72 3.93 11.32
N ALA A 72 1.43 3.28 10.38
CA ALA A 72 2.88 3.14 10.34
C ALA A 72 3.51 4.21 9.42
N LYS A 73 3.49 5.46 9.87
CA LYS A 73 3.81 6.66 9.06
C LYS A 73 5.24 6.73 8.52
N LYS A 74 6.16 5.84 8.92
CA LYS A 74 7.54 5.78 8.43
C LYS A 74 7.91 4.43 7.79
N THR A 75 6.95 3.52 7.61
CA THR A 75 7.16 2.26 6.89
C THR A 75 7.45 2.50 5.40
N GLN A 76 8.13 1.53 4.76
CA GLN A 76 8.21 1.44 3.30
C GLN A 76 7.02 0.64 2.76
N LEU A 77 6.38 1.14 1.70
CA LEU A 77 5.23 0.51 1.06
C LEU A 77 5.62 -0.06 -0.30
N PHE A 78 5.27 -1.31 -0.57
CA PHE A 78 5.55 -1.99 -1.83
C PHE A 78 4.26 -2.44 -2.49
N ALA A 79 3.92 -1.85 -3.64
CA ALA A 79 2.72 -2.21 -4.39
C ALA A 79 2.92 -3.53 -5.14
N VAL A 80 2.01 -4.48 -4.94
CA VAL A 80 1.92 -5.72 -5.71
C VAL A 80 0.53 -5.80 -6.32
N LYS A 81 0.44 -5.55 -7.63
CA LYS A 81 -0.84 -5.49 -8.34
C LYS A 81 -1.27 -6.89 -8.78
N VAL A 82 -2.37 -7.37 -8.23
CA VAL A 82 -3.00 -8.66 -8.56
C VAL A 82 -4.49 -8.53 -8.89
N LEU A 83 -5.05 -7.32 -8.76
CA LEU A 83 -6.41 -6.97 -9.14
C LEU A 83 -6.38 -5.86 -10.20
N ASN A 84 -7.34 -5.87 -11.12
CA ASN A 84 -7.51 -4.85 -12.15
C ASN A 84 -8.31 -3.63 -11.63
N GLU A 85 -8.61 -2.69 -12.53
CA GLU A 85 -9.35 -1.46 -12.24
C GLU A 85 -10.80 -1.69 -11.76
N TYR A 86 -11.33 -2.91 -11.94
CA TYR A 86 -12.65 -3.34 -11.49
C TYR A 86 -12.59 -4.26 -10.26
N THR A 87 -11.45 -4.25 -9.55
CA THR A 87 -11.14 -5.12 -8.39
C THR A 87 -11.27 -6.62 -8.66
N ALA A 88 -11.15 -7.03 -9.91
CA ALA A 88 -11.16 -8.42 -10.33
C ALA A 88 -9.73 -8.93 -10.57
N GLY A 89 -9.45 -10.18 -10.19
CA GLY A 89 -8.16 -10.81 -10.42
C GLY A 89 -8.31 -12.32 -10.59
N GLN A 90 -7.38 -12.92 -11.31
CA GLN A 90 -7.31 -14.37 -11.40
C GLN A 90 -6.66 -14.93 -10.13
N THR A 91 -7.20 -16.03 -9.61
CA THR A 91 -6.63 -16.73 -8.45
C THR A 91 -5.15 -17.06 -8.66
N SER A 92 -4.76 -17.45 -9.88
CA SER A 92 -3.37 -17.69 -10.27
C SER A 92 -2.47 -16.47 -10.10
N GLY A 93 -2.93 -15.28 -10.51
CA GLY A 93 -2.19 -14.02 -10.35
C GLY A 93 -2.05 -13.62 -8.88
N ILE A 94 -3.09 -13.83 -8.07
CA ILE A 94 -3.05 -13.58 -6.62
C ILE A 94 -2.01 -14.50 -5.95
N ILE A 95 -2.03 -15.79 -6.25
CA ILE A 95 -1.05 -16.76 -5.73
C ILE A 95 0.36 -16.38 -6.16
N ALA A 96 0.58 -16.03 -7.43
CA ALA A 96 1.88 -15.59 -7.93
C ALA A 96 2.40 -14.34 -7.19
N GLY A 97 1.51 -13.40 -6.86
CA GLY A 97 1.85 -12.24 -6.04
C GLY A 97 2.23 -12.59 -4.61
N MET A 98 1.52 -13.53 -3.97
CA MET A 98 1.89 -14.03 -2.64
C MET A 98 3.25 -14.72 -2.65
N ASP A 99 3.50 -15.59 -3.63
CA ASP A 99 4.79 -16.30 -3.79
C ASP A 99 5.94 -15.32 -4.03
N PHE A 100 5.71 -14.27 -4.82
CA PHE A 100 6.68 -13.20 -5.03
C PHE A 100 7.04 -12.50 -3.73
N ILE A 101 6.04 -12.13 -2.90
CA ILE A 101 6.27 -11.46 -1.62
C ILE A 101 7.12 -12.35 -0.69
N VAL A 102 6.78 -13.64 -0.57
CA VAL A 102 7.55 -14.57 0.28
C VAL A 102 9.00 -14.67 -0.16
N ARG A 103 9.27 -14.70 -1.47
CA ARG A 103 10.65 -14.75 -2.00
C ARG A 103 11.44 -13.49 -1.70
N MET A 104 10.81 -12.33 -1.68
CA MET A 104 11.46 -11.06 -1.34
C MET A 104 11.80 -10.91 0.14
N LEU A 105 11.20 -11.72 1.02
CA LEU A 105 11.50 -11.72 2.46
C LEU A 105 12.64 -12.68 2.83
N LEU A 106 13.03 -13.59 1.93
CA LEU A 106 13.99 -14.66 2.20
C LEU A 106 15.42 -14.32 1.75
N PHE A 107 15.66 -13.12 1.21
CA PHE A 107 16.96 -12.61 0.76
C PHE A 107 17.08 -11.13 1.07
#